data_AF-A0A1B8C2V3-F1
#
_entry.id   AF-A0A1B8C2V3-F1
#
_cell.length_a   1.000
_cell.length_b   1.000
_cell.length_c   1.000
_cell.angle_alpha   90.00
_cell.angle_beta   90.00
_cell.angle_gamma   90.00
#
_symmetry.space_group_name_H-M   'P 1'
#
loop_
_entity.id
_entity.type
_entity.pdbx_description
1 polymer ?
#
loop_
_entity_poly.entity_id
_entity_poly.type
_entity_poly.pdbx_seq_one_letter_code
_entity_poly.pdbx_strand_id
1 'polypeptide(L)'
;MRVSLYLILSYLSIAAWAGGYQGCLERVWLFQAYEIDALNPRQFQSIGFKCTRLGAAAKTCDGWTPCRPGSTTGRTRCDFGELMKHLGKAPTVPRGDSWVGLDDSGNLDAEKTAKNCYRLFTTSGAKDPKVNNFQPEHAMKGTWEFNEFIMKLSTKVNETFRIHKTDANKHLWERFDDTRAKISVARAADHGPFVIDEAVVKLGDSIPLSKQDLGLNPVTGKPQETVDWKKTVQEAMKKGTPGATEKIRAFLNEFYTREGVNPARDHLQVIKSYKRVGDRNQSCRRS
;
A
#
# COMPACT_ATOMS: atom_id res chain seq x y z
N MET A 1 23.51 19.70 -19.52
CA MET A 1 23.89 19.07 -18.23
C MET A 1 22.65 18.48 -17.57
N ARG A 2 22.63 17.17 -17.34
CA ARG A 2 21.53 16.46 -16.66
C ARG A 2 21.66 16.69 -15.17
N VAL A 3 20.84 17.59 -14.61
CA VAL A 3 20.80 17.79 -13.16
C VAL A 3 19.77 16.82 -12.59
N SER A 4 20.30 15.75 -12.01
CA SER A 4 19.63 14.85 -11.08
C SER A 4 18.96 15.67 -9.97
N LEU A 5 17.62 15.71 -9.96
CA LEU A 5 16.86 16.33 -8.88
C LEU A 5 16.82 15.36 -7.69
N TYR A 6 17.85 15.52 -6.86
CA TYR A 6 17.94 15.27 -5.43
C TYR A 6 16.66 14.72 -4.77
N LEU A 7 16.70 13.39 -4.56
CA LEU A 7 16.24 12.78 -3.31
C LEU A 7 16.97 13.47 -2.16
N ILE A 8 16.25 14.09 -1.22
CA ILE A 8 16.66 14.20 0.20
C ILE A 8 15.54 14.85 1.06
N LEU A 9 15.23 14.16 2.18
CA LEU A 9 14.66 14.60 3.48
C LEU A 9 13.22 15.17 3.48
N SER A 10 12.27 14.67 4.29
CA SER A 10 12.28 14.21 5.69
C SER A 10 11.08 13.24 5.88
N TYR A 11 11.21 12.01 6.40
CA TYR A 11 11.44 11.54 7.77
C TYR A 11 10.45 12.06 8.81
N LEU A 12 9.21 11.56 8.67
CA LEU A 12 8.26 11.15 9.71
C LEU A 12 6.92 11.11 8.97
N SER A 13 6.68 9.99 8.28
CA SER A 13 5.37 9.74 7.68
C SER A 13 4.43 9.42 8.84
N ILE A 14 3.93 10.45 9.53
CA ILE A 14 2.88 10.32 10.54
C ILE A 14 1.69 9.73 9.81
N ALA A 15 1.57 8.40 9.93
CA ALA A 15 0.53 7.53 9.40
C ALA A 15 -0.34 8.21 8.34
N ALA A 16 0.04 8.19 7.06
CA ALA A 16 -0.77 8.78 5.98
C ALA A 16 -2.24 8.35 6.15
N TRP A 17 -3.09 9.28 6.60
CA TRP A 17 -4.47 9.08 7.10
C TRP A 17 -5.46 8.62 6.00
N ALA A 18 -4.96 8.05 4.90
CA ALA A 18 -5.74 7.38 3.88
C ALA A 18 -5.98 5.94 4.31
N GLY A 19 -6.84 5.79 5.32
CA GLY A 19 -7.38 4.54 5.81
C GLY A 19 -8.69 4.20 5.08
N GLY A 20 -8.65 3.25 4.15
CA GLY A 20 -9.78 2.87 3.31
C GLY A 20 -9.61 1.50 2.69
N TYR A 21 -10.22 1.27 1.52
CA TYR A 21 -10.13 0.01 0.79
C TYR A 21 -8.68 -0.40 0.48
N GLN A 22 -7.85 0.57 0.07
CA GLN A 22 -6.40 0.44 -0.08
C GLN A 22 -5.71 -0.08 1.19
N GLY A 23 -6.09 0.41 2.38
CA GLY A 23 -5.50 -0.05 3.65
C GLY A 23 -5.87 -1.50 3.99
N CYS A 24 -6.96 -2.00 3.44
CA CYS A 24 -7.34 -3.41 3.50
C CYS A 24 -6.59 -4.25 2.46
N LEU A 25 -6.39 -3.75 1.24
CA LEU A 25 -5.50 -4.42 0.27
C LEU A 25 -4.06 -4.54 0.80
N GLU A 26 -3.56 -3.53 1.52
CA GLU A 26 -2.21 -3.56 2.13
C GLU A 26 -2.07 -4.64 3.21
N ARG A 27 -3.15 -4.94 3.94
CA ARG A 27 -3.20 -6.06 4.89
C ARG A 27 -3.16 -7.41 4.19
N VAL A 28 -3.89 -7.54 3.09
CA VAL A 28 -3.84 -8.73 2.23
C VAL A 28 -2.44 -8.93 1.67
N TRP A 29 -1.84 -7.88 1.16
CA TRP A 29 -0.48 -7.89 0.61
C TRP A 29 0.56 -8.29 1.66
N LEU A 30 0.43 -7.76 2.89
CA LEU A 30 1.23 -8.18 4.04
C LEU A 30 1.03 -9.67 4.37
N PHE A 31 -0.21 -10.17 4.36
CA PHE A 31 -0.45 -11.59 4.64
C PHE A 31 0.15 -12.50 3.55
N GLN A 32 0.03 -12.14 2.28
CA GLN A 32 0.70 -12.87 1.19
C GLN A 32 2.23 -12.86 1.38
N ALA A 33 2.81 -11.73 1.80
CA ALA A 33 4.22 -11.66 2.15
C ALA A 33 4.58 -12.55 3.35
N TYR A 34 3.69 -12.64 4.34
CA TYR A 34 3.82 -13.50 5.52
C TYR A 34 3.78 -14.98 5.16
N GLU A 35 2.94 -15.39 4.21
CA GLU A 35 2.91 -16.76 3.67
C GLU A 35 4.20 -17.08 2.90
N ILE A 36 4.65 -16.14 2.08
CA ILE A 36 5.93 -16.23 1.37
C ILE A 36 7.11 -16.39 2.34
N ASP A 37 7.17 -15.56 3.39
CA ASP A 37 8.26 -15.63 4.38
C ASP A 37 8.31 -16.98 5.09
N ALA A 38 7.19 -17.71 5.15
CA ALA A 38 7.13 -19.05 5.73
C ALA A 38 8.00 -20.07 4.99
N LEU A 39 8.36 -19.82 3.72
CA LEU A 39 9.28 -20.66 2.95
C LEU A 39 10.72 -20.60 3.50
N ASN A 40 11.08 -19.53 4.20
CA ASN A 40 12.38 -19.41 4.84
C ASN A 40 12.44 -20.18 6.17
N PRO A 41 13.62 -20.69 6.59
CA PRO A 41 13.82 -21.19 7.94
C PRO A 41 13.45 -20.16 9.01
N ARG A 42 12.90 -20.62 10.13
CA ARG A 42 12.31 -19.77 11.20
C ARG A 42 13.20 -18.62 11.66
N GLN A 43 14.51 -18.83 11.74
CA GLN A 43 15.48 -17.80 12.17
C GLN A 43 15.61 -16.63 11.19
N PHE A 44 15.29 -16.84 9.91
CA PHE A 44 15.35 -15.81 8.87
C PHE A 44 14.01 -15.12 8.64
N GLN A 45 12.94 -15.57 9.29
CA GLN A 45 11.62 -14.97 9.19
C GLN A 45 11.56 -13.64 9.94
N SER A 46 10.96 -12.64 9.31
CA SER A 46 10.88 -11.27 9.81
C SER A 46 9.48 -10.66 9.71
N ILE A 47 8.57 -11.27 8.95
CA ILE A 47 7.20 -10.79 8.76
C ILE A 47 6.26 -11.46 9.77
N GLY A 48 5.29 -10.72 10.28
CA GLY A 48 4.36 -11.17 11.32
C GLY A 48 4.97 -11.14 12.73
N PHE A 49 5.91 -10.24 12.98
CA PHE A 49 6.49 -10.00 14.29
C PHE A 49 6.15 -8.58 14.74
N LYS A 50 5.69 -8.46 15.99
CA LYS A 50 5.35 -7.18 16.61
C LYS A 50 6.40 -6.81 17.64
N CYS A 51 6.83 -5.56 17.62
CA CYS A 51 7.70 -5.00 18.63
C CYS A 51 6.97 -4.97 19.98
N THR A 52 7.59 -5.53 21.02
CA THR A 52 6.98 -5.58 22.36
C THR A 52 7.15 -4.28 23.12
N ARG A 53 8.30 -3.62 22.97
CA ARG A 53 8.62 -2.37 23.64
C ARG A 53 9.55 -1.55 22.76
N LEU A 54 9.13 -0.33 22.44
CA LEU A 54 9.98 0.66 21.79
C LEU A 54 11.11 1.02 22.75
N GLY A 55 12.35 0.95 22.29
CA GLY A 55 13.50 1.38 23.08
C GLY A 55 13.53 2.90 23.25
N ALA A 56 14.33 3.37 24.20
CA ALA A 56 14.46 4.81 24.50
C ALA A 56 15.05 5.62 23.33
N ALA A 57 15.81 4.97 22.44
CA ALA A 57 16.23 5.55 21.18
C ALA A 57 15.15 5.35 20.11
N ALA A 58 14.87 6.39 19.33
CA ALA A 58 13.99 6.27 18.18
C ALA A 58 14.48 5.11 17.29
N LYS A 59 13.57 4.18 16.93
CA LYS A 59 13.82 3.06 16.01
C LYS A 59 14.59 1.85 16.58
N THR A 60 14.48 1.57 17.88
CA THR A 60 14.92 0.30 18.48
C THR A 60 13.76 -0.46 19.12
N CYS A 61 13.92 -1.79 19.24
CA CYS A 61 12.91 -2.67 19.81
C CYS A 61 13.50 -3.66 20.81
N ASP A 62 12.96 -3.66 22.03
CA ASP A 62 13.36 -4.58 23.10
C ASP A 62 12.50 -5.85 23.06
N GLY A 63 12.65 -6.62 21.99
CA GLY A 63 11.98 -7.91 21.80
C GLY A 63 10.91 -7.93 20.70
N TRP A 64 10.81 -9.08 20.04
CA TRP A 64 9.86 -9.28 18.93
C TRP A 64 8.97 -10.47 19.23
N THR A 65 7.67 -10.24 19.27
CA THR A 65 6.67 -11.30 19.46
C THR A 65 6.12 -11.75 18.12
N PRO A 66 6.28 -13.03 17.73
CA PRO A 66 5.66 -13.56 16.53
C PRO A 66 4.14 -13.63 16.69
N CYS A 67 3.41 -13.45 15.59
CA CYS A 67 2.02 -13.84 15.52
C CYS A 67 1.90 -15.34 15.76
N ARG A 68 1.04 -15.73 16.71
CA ARG A 68 0.77 -17.13 17.05
C ARG A 68 -0.69 -17.46 16.79
N PRO A 69 -0.97 -18.63 16.19
CA PRO A 69 -2.34 -19.07 16.02
C PRO A 69 -2.97 -19.46 17.35
N GLY A 70 -4.28 -19.69 17.35
CA GLY A 70 -5.00 -20.23 18.50
C GLY A 70 -4.36 -21.52 19.02
N SER A 71 -4.31 -21.67 20.34
CA SER A 71 -3.62 -22.77 21.04
C SER A 71 -4.12 -24.17 20.67
N THR A 72 -5.30 -24.28 20.06
CA THR A 72 -5.96 -25.54 19.69
C THR A 72 -5.72 -25.98 18.23
N THR A 73 -5.02 -25.18 17.42
CA THR A 73 -5.04 -25.34 15.96
C THR A 73 -3.92 -26.23 15.39
N GLY A 74 -2.91 -26.59 16.20
CA GLY A 74 -1.71 -27.30 15.73
C GLY A 74 -0.81 -26.52 14.75
N ARG A 75 -1.27 -25.35 14.27
CA ARG A 75 -0.54 -24.48 13.36
C ARG A 75 0.61 -23.79 14.08
N THR A 76 1.64 -23.41 13.34
CA THR A 76 2.77 -22.63 13.85
C THR A 76 2.73 -21.17 13.39
N ARG A 77 1.80 -20.82 12.51
CA ARG A 77 1.62 -19.50 11.90
C ARG A 77 0.15 -19.09 11.93
N CYS A 78 -0.06 -17.79 12.03
CA CYS A 78 -1.38 -17.18 12.02
C CYS A 78 -2.07 -17.33 10.67
N ASP A 79 -3.39 -17.47 10.69
CA ASP A 79 -4.22 -17.19 9.53
C ASP A 79 -4.38 -15.66 9.36
N PHE A 80 -5.11 -15.25 8.31
CA PHE A 80 -5.32 -13.83 8.04
C PHE A 80 -5.97 -13.09 9.21
N GLY A 81 -7.02 -13.66 9.81
CA GLY A 81 -7.77 -13.02 10.89
C GLY A 81 -6.96 -12.91 12.18
N GLU A 82 -6.18 -13.94 12.49
CA GLU A 82 -5.22 -13.94 13.61
C GLU A 82 -4.11 -12.90 13.39
N LEU A 83 -3.59 -12.79 12.16
CA LEU A 83 -2.62 -11.75 11.81
C LEU A 83 -3.25 -10.35 11.97
N MET A 84 -4.48 -10.13 11.52
CA MET A 84 -5.16 -8.85 11.70
C MET A 84 -5.26 -8.46 13.17
N LYS A 85 -5.66 -9.40 14.04
CA LYS A 85 -5.68 -9.18 15.49
C LYS A 85 -4.30 -8.84 16.05
N HIS A 86 -3.26 -9.54 15.59
CA HIS A 86 -1.87 -9.31 16.01
C HIS A 86 -1.34 -7.91 15.67
N LEU A 87 -1.70 -7.38 14.49
CA LEU A 87 -1.36 -6.00 14.08
C LEU A 87 -1.97 -4.93 15.01
N GLY A 88 -3.01 -5.29 15.76
CA GLY A 88 -3.75 -4.41 16.66
C GLY A 88 -4.84 -3.60 15.95
N LYS A 89 -5.76 -3.05 16.74
CA LYS A 89 -6.92 -2.26 16.29
C LYS A 89 -7.85 -2.98 15.29
N ALA A 90 -7.79 -4.32 15.23
CA ALA A 90 -8.74 -5.08 14.44
C ALA A 90 -10.12 -5.05 15.11
N PRO A 91 -11.21 -4.72 14.38
CA PRO A 91 -12.57 -4.85 14.89
C PRO A 91 -12.89 -6.30 15.28
N THR A 92 -13.86 -6.43 16.19
CA THR A 92 -14.49 -7.72 16.47
C THR A 92 -15.26 -8.18 15.23
N VAL A 93 -15.02 -9.42 14.80
CA VAL A 93 -15.78 -10.04 13.71
C VAL A 93 -17.09 -10.58 14.27
N PRO A 94 -18.25 -10.15 13.73
CA PRO A 94 -19.54 -10.71 14.12
C PRO A 94 -19.62 -12.22 13.87
N ARG A 95 -20.44 -12.92 14.64
CA ARG A 95 -20.68 -14.36 14.43
C ARG A 95 -21.25 -14.60 13.03
N GLY A 96 -20.69 -15.57 12.31
CA GLY A 96 -21.11 -15.90 10.94
C GLY A 96 -20.43 -15.03 9.86
N ASP A 97 -19.59 -14.09 10.26
CA ASP A 97 -18.84 -13.23 9.35
C ASP A 97 -17.37 -13.67 9.22
N SER A 98 -16.68 -13.19 8.19
CA SER A 98 -15.31 -13.58 7.88
C SER A 98 -14.48 -12.42 7.37
N TRP A 99 -13.22 -12.38 7.79
CA TRP A 99 -12.20 -11.53 7.17
C TRP A 99 -11.90 -11.96 5.73
N VAL A 100 -11.85 -13.27 5.51
CA VAL A 100 -11.33 -13.88 4.29
C VAL A 100 -12.47 -14.04 3.29
N GLY A 101 -12.25 -13.53 2.07
CA GLY A 101 -13.03 -13.86 0.90
C GLY A 101 -12.27 -14.88 0.06
N LEU A 102 -12.96 -15.91 -0.43
CA LEU A 102 -12.35 -16.98 -1.23
C LEU A 102 -12.73 -16.86 -2.71
N ASP A 103 -11.82 -17.27 -3.59
CA ASP A 103 -12.10 -17.52 -5.00
C ASP A 103 -12.83 -18.86 -5.18
N ASP A 104 -13.24 -19.15 -6.42
CA ASP A 104 -14.00 -20.37 -6.74
C ASP A 104 -13.19 -21.65 -6.52
N SER A 105 -11.87 -21.52 -6.41
CA SER A 105 -10.94 -22.62 -6.09
C SER A 105 -10.63 -22.71 -4.59
N GLY A 106 -11.31 -21.92 -3.74
CA GLY A 106 -11.14 -21.92 -2.29
C GLY A 106 -9.87 -21.21 -1.80
N ASN A 107 -9.18 -20.45 -2.65
CA ASN A 107 -8.01 -19.67 -2.24
C ASN A 107 -8.40 -18.27 -1.78
N LEU A 108 -7.52 -17.61 -1.02
CA LEU A 108 -7.70 -16.21 -0.65
C LEU A 108 -7.79 -15.32 -1.90
N ASP A 109 -8.95 -14.68 -2.07
CA ASP A 109 -9.19 -13.64 -3.07
C ASP A 109 -8.89 -12.28 -2.44
N ALA A 110 -7.93 -11.56 -3.03
CA ALA A 110 -7.44 -10.32 -2.46
C ALA A 110 -8.50 -9.21 -2.44
N GLU A 111 -9.34 -9.13 -3.47
CA GLU A 111 -10.36 -8.10 -3.58
C GLU A 111 -11.54 -8.41 -2.66
N LYS A 112 -12.05 -9.66 -2.66
CA LYS A 112 -13.13 -10.08 -1.74
C LYS A 112 -12.69 -9.94 -0.28
N THR A 113 -11.46 -10.34 0.04
CA THR A 113 -10.89 -10.17 1.38
C THR A 113 -10.74 -8.70 1.76
N ALA A 114 -10.29 -7.84 0.84
CA ALA A 114 -10.20 -6.40 1.12
C ALA A 114 -11.57 -5.73 1.29
N LYS A 115 -12.59 -6.15 0.53
CA LYS A 115 -13.99 -5.71 0.73
C LYS A 115 -14.53 -6.12 2.09
N ASN A 116 -14.31 -7.38 2.49
CA ASN A 116 -14.71 -7.88 3.80
C ASN A 116 -14.01 -7.11 4.93
N CYS A 117 -12.70 -6.90 4.81
CA CYS A 117 -11.95 -6.04 5.74
C CYS A 117 -12.55 -4.64 5.81
N TYR A 118 -12.80 -3.98 4.68
CA TYR A 118 -13.33 -2.61 4.67
C TYR A 118 -14.71 -2.54 5.34
N ARG A 119 -15.59 -3.49 5.02
CA ARG A 119 -16.90 -3.62 5.64
C ARG A 119 -16.78 -3.84 7.16
N LEU A 120 -15.97 -4.80 7.60
CA LEU A 120 -15.77 -5.06 9.03
C LEU A 120 -15.29 -3.81 9.79
N PHE A 121 -14.38 -3.02 9.22
CA PHE A 121 -13.94 -1.77 9.84
C PHE A 121 -15.00 -0.67 9.84
N THR A 122 -15.84 -0.58 8.81
CA THR A 122 -16.82 0.51 8.66
C THR A 122 -18.21 0.20 9.23
N THR A 123 -18.54 -1.08 9.44
CA THR A 123 -19.84 -1.53 9.95
C THR A 123 -19.78 -2.22 11.31
N SER A 124 -18.60 -2.58 11.81
CA SER A 124 -18.50 -2.98 13.21
C SER A 124 -18.84 -1.76 14.07
N GLY A 125 -19.53 -1.95 15.20
CA GLY A 125 -19.77 -0.90 16.20
C GLY A 125 -18.50 -0.38 16.88
N ALA A 126 -17.37 -0.37 16.17
CA ALA A 126 -16.11 0.17 16.61
C ALA A 126 -16.24 1.68 16.86
N LYS A 127 -15.51 2.16 17.87
CA LYS A 127 -15.50 3.59 18.25
C LYS A 127 -15.00 4.53 17.14
N ASP A 128 -14.34 4.00 16.11
CA ASP A 128 -13.83 4.74 14.96
C ASP A 128 -14.05 3.90 13.69
N PRO A 129 -15.15 4.14 12.93
CA PRO A 129 -15.54 3.33 11.77
C PRO A 129 -14.68 3.67 10.54
N LYS A 130 -13.37 3.48 10.68
CA LYS A 130 -12.35 3.76 9.66
C LYS A 130 -11.34 2.62 9.62
N VAL A 131 -10.83 2.33 8.43
CA VAL A 131 -9.74 1.37 8.27
C VAL A 131 -8.45 2.02 8.76
N ASN A 132 -8.12 1.84 10.03
CA ASN A 132 -6.87 2.38 10.58
C ASN A 132 -5.65 1.76 9.89
N ASN A 133 -4.57 2.50 9.68
CA ASN A 133 -3.31 1.88 9.27
C ASN A 133 -2.73 1.05 10.41
N PHE A 134 -2.11 -0.08 10.08
CA PHE A 134 -1.26 -0.78 11.04
C PHE A 134 0.10 -0.08 11.10
N GLN A 135 0.76 -0.17 12.25
CA GLN A 135 2.11 0.37 12.39
C GLN A 135 3.14 -0.63 11.85
N PRO A 136 4.18 -0.19 11.09
CA PRO A 136 5.21 -1.07 10.54
C PRO A 136 5.86 -2.00 11.56
N GLU A 137 6.13 -1.51 12.77
CA GLU A 137 6.75 -2.25 13.86
C GLU A 137 5.82 -3.29 14.49
N HIS A 138 4.53 -3.30 14.13
CA HIS A 138 3.61 -4.38 14.48
C HIS A 138 3.58 -5.49 13.41
N ALA A 139 4.13 -5.24 12.22
CA ALA A 139 4.05 -6.13 11.08
C ALA A 139 5.39 -6.80 10.73
N MET A 140 6.52 -6.11 10.90
CA MET A 140 7.83 -6.59 10.44
C MET A 140 8.97 -6.18 11.37
N LYS A 141 9.90 -7.10 11.63
CA LYS A 141 11.10 -6.81 12.43
C LYS A 141 11.90 -5.64 11.86
N GLY A 142 12.38 -4.78 12.76
CA GLY A 142 13.32 -3.70 12.47
C GLY A 142 12.80 -2.68 11.45
N THR A 143 11.49 -2.40 11.46
CA THR A 143 10.85 -1.51 10.48
C THR A 143 9.94 -0.52 11.22
N TRP A 144 10.03 0.77 10.87
CA TRP A 144 9.41 1.84 11.65
C TRP A 144 8.61 2.83 10.80
N GLU A 145 9.07 3.09 9.57
CA GLU A 145 8.37 3.99 8.64
C GLU A 145 7.60 3.20 7.59
N PHE A 146 6.42 3.68 7.18
CA PHE A 146 5.58 2.92 6.26
C PHE A 146 6.19 2.79 4.85
N ASN A 147 6.85 3.83 4.35
CA ASN A 147 7.59 3.75 3.09
C ASN A 147 8.76 2.75 3.17
N GLU A 148 9.46 2.70 4.31
CA GLU A 148 10.52 1.72 4.55
C GLU A 148 9.94 0.30 4.59
N PHE A 149 8.79 0.12 5.25
CA PHE A 149 8.06 -1.14 5.29
C PHE A 149 7.72 -1.68 3.90
N ILE A 150 7.15 -0.85 3.01
CA ILE A 150 6.83 -1.26 1.63
C ILE A 150 8.09 -1.80 0.93
N MET A 151 9.21 -1.09 1.07
CA MET A 151 10.47 -1.48 0.44
C MET A 151 11.06 -2.76 1.06
N LYS A 152 11.12 -2.86 2.40
CA LYS A 152 11.66 -4.02 3.11
C LYS A 152 10.83 -5.28 2.89
N LEU A 153 9.49 -5.15 2.88
CA LEU A 153 8.58 -6.25 2.60
C LEU A 153 8.86 -6.83 1.20
N SER A 154 8.92 -5.97 0.18
CA SER A 154 9.24 -6.39 -1.19
C SER A 154 10.63 -7.01 -1.32
N THR A 155 11.66 -6.43 -0.68
CA THR A 155 13.01 -6.99 -0.67
C THR A 155 12.99 -8.41 -0.10
N LYS A 156 12.36 -8.62 1.05
CA LYS A 156 12.27 -9.94 1.69
C LYS A 156 11.58 -10.98 0.80
N VAL A 157 10.51 -10.57 0.13
CA VAL A 157 9.78 -11.41 -0.83
C VAL A 157 10.66 -11.73 -2.05
N ASN A 158 11.42 -10.78 -2.58
CA ASN A 158 12.35 -11.01 -3.70
C ASN A 158 13.53 -11.92 -3.34
N GLU A 159 14.09 -11.77 -2.14
CA GLU A 159 15.13 -12.67 -1.63
C GLU A 159 14.60 -14.10 -1.50
N THR A 160 13.41 -14.25 -0.94
CA THR A 160 12.76 -15.55 -0.79
C THR A 160 12.46 -16.18 -2.16
N PHE A 161 11.99 -15.39 -3.13
CA PHE A 161 11.77 -15.84 -4.51
C PHE A 161 13.03 -16.46 -5.12
N ARG A 162 14.19 -15.79 -5.00
CA ARG A 162 15.45 -16.27 -5.60
C ARG A 162 15.89 -17.63 -5.09
N ILE A 163 15.52 -17.98 -3.86
CA ILE A 163 15.95 -19.21 -3.20
C ILE A 163 14.89 -20.31 -3.34
N HIS A 164 13.61 -19.95 -3.22
CA HIS A 164 12.53 -20.91 -3.01
C HIS A 164 11.51 -21.00 -4.15
N LYS A 165 11.65 -20.21 -5.23
CA LYS A 165 10.70 -20.26 -6.34
C LYS A 165 10.69 -21.66 -6.99
N THR A 166 9.51 -22.23 -7.10
CA THR A 166 9.21 -23.45 -7.86
C THR A 166 7.93 -23.22 -8.67
N ASP A 167 7.62 -24.11 -9.61
CA ASP A 167 6.36 -24.03 -10.36
C ASP A 167 5.14 -24.21 -9.44
N ALA A 168 5.25 -25.10 -8.44
CA ALA A 168 4.17 -25.37 -7.50
C ALA A 168 3.80 -24.14 -6.65
N ASN A 169 4.77 -23.28 -6.31
CA ASN A 169 4.53 -22.08 -5.49
C ASN A 169 4.51 -20.77 -6.28
N LYS A 170 4.55 -20.84 -7.61
CA LYS A 170 4.55 -19.67 -8.50
C LYS A 170 3.42 -18.68 -8.19
N HIS A 171 2.25 -19.22 -7.86
CA HIS A 171 1.04 -18.48 -7.54
C HIS A 171 1.20 -17.52 -6.35
N LEU A 172 2.10 -17.80 -5.38
CA LEU A 172 2.34 -16.90 -4.25
C LEU A 172 2.89 -15.55 -4.73
N TRP A 173 3.84 -15.59 -5.65
CA TRP A 173 4.50 -14.41 -6.21
C TRP A 173 3.55 -13.60 -7.08
N GLU A 174 2.76 -14.29 -7.91
CA GLU A 174 1.77 -13.70 -8.79
C GLU A 174 0.68 -12.98 -7.99
N ARG A 175 0.12 -13.62 -6.95
CA ARG A 175 -0.87 -13.01 -6.06
C ARG A 175 -0.33 -11.79 -5.32
N PHE A 176 0.92 -11.85 -4.87
CA PHE A 176 1.60 -10.72 -4.22
C PHE A 176 1.77 -9.54 -5.18
N ASP A 177 2.20 -9.78 -6.41
CA ASP A 177 2.42 -8.73 -7.41
C ASP A 177 1.10 -8.13 -7.92
N ASP A 178 0.07 -8.95 -8.09
CA ASP A 178 -1.28 -8.54 -8.47
C ASP A 178 -1.94 -7.67 -7.39
N THR A 179 -1.86 -8.09 -6.13
CA THR A 179 -2.41 -7.30 -5.00
C THR A 179 -1.71 -5.95 -4.89
N ARG A 180 -0.39 -5.90 -5.10
CA ARG A 180 0.36 -4.64 -5.17
C ARG A 180 -0.09 -3.73 -6.30
N ALA A 181 -0.38 -4.29 -7.48
CA ALA A 181 -0.93 -3.52 -8.59
C ALA A 181 -2.29 -2.91 -8.24
N LYS A 182 -3.18 -3.68 -7.60
CA LYS A 182 -4.47 -3.20 -7.07
C LYS A 182 -4.29 -2.09 -6.03
N ILE A 183 -3.31 -2.19 -5.12
CA ILE A 183 -2.98 -1.10 -4.17
C ILE A 183 -2.57 0.16 -4.91
N SER A 184 -1.78 0.04 -5.98
CA SER A 184 -1.32 1.19 -6.77
C SER A 184 -2.50 1.92 -7.42
N VAL A 185 -3.47 1.19 -7.96
CA VAL A 185 -4.72 1.75 -8.52
C VAL A 185 -5.55 2.39 -7.41
N ALA A 186 -5.80 1.70 -6.30
CA ALA A 186 -6.61 2.21 -5.20
C ALA A 186 -6.02 3.49 -4.58
N ARG A 187 -4.69 3.53 -4.39
CA ARG A 187 -3.99 4.73 -3.92
C ARG A 187 -4.07 5.87 -4.94
N ALA A 188 -3.92 5.60 -6.23
CA ALA A 188 -4.07 6.64 -7.26
C ALA A 188 -5.51 7.19 -7.32
N ALA A 189 -6.51 6.33 -7.16
CA ALA A 189 -7.92 6.70 -7.15
C ALA A 189 -8.30 7.53 -5.92
N ASP A 190 -7.81 7.16 -4.73
CA ASP A 190 -8.03 7.95 -3.51
C ASP A 190 -7.37 9.32 -3.56
N HIS A 191 -6.23 9.42 -4.26
CA HIS A 191 -5.52 10.68 -4.49
C HIS A 191 -6.19 11.56 -5.56
N GLY A 192 -6.81 10.91 -6.56
CA GLY A 192 -7.25 11.49 -7.81
C GLY A 192 -8.15 12.72 -7.68
N PRO A 193 -9.27 12.66 -6.94
CA PRO A 193 -10.18 13.78 -6.79
C PRO A 193 -9.49 15.05 -6.30
N PHE A 194 -8.63 14.95 -5.28
CA PHE A 194 -7.94 16.11 -4.71
C PHE A 194 -6.99 16.79 -5.70
N VAL A 195 -6.24 16.00 -6.48
CA VAL A 195 -5.33 16.57 -7.48
C VAL A 195 -6.09 17.09 -8.70
N ILE A 196 -7.20 16.46 -9.08
CA ILE A 196 -8.07 16.94 -10.17
C ILE A 196 -8.67 18.29 -9.78
N ASP A 197 -9.29 18.39 -8.61
CA ASP A 197 -9.97 19.60 -8.15
C ASP A 197 -9.02 20.80 -8.10
N GLU A 198 -7.84 20.64 -7.46
CA GLU A 198 -6.85 21.71 -7.39
C GLU A 198 -6.28 22.05 -8.78
N ALA A 199 -6.04 21.04 -9.63
CA ALA A 199 -5.53 21.28 -10.98
C ALA A 199 -6.56 22.01 -11.86
N VAL A 200 -7.86 21.72 -11.72
CA VAL A 200 -8.92 22.46 -12.43
C VAL A 200 -8.89 23.92 -12.01
N VAL A 201 -8.81 24.21 -10.70
CA VAL A 201 -8.77 25.58 -10.18
C VAL A 201 -7.52 26.34 -10.65
N LYS A 202 -6.35 25.69 -10.64
CA LYS A 202 -5.06 26.36 -10.89
C LYS A 202 -4.65 26.39 -12.36
N LEU A 203 -5.10 25.43 -13.15
CA LEU A 203 -4.67 25.23 -14.54
C LEU A 203 -5.82 25.27 -15.55
N GLY A 204 -7.06 24.96 -15.14
CA GLY A 204 -8.17 24.57 -16.02
C GLY A 204 -8.50 25.54 -17.15
N ASP A 205 -8.37 26.84 -16.92
CA ASP A 205 -8.63 27.87 -17.94
C ASP A 205 -7.55 27.92 -19.03
N SER A 206 -6.33 27.47 -18.72
CA SER A 206 -5.16 27.59 -19.61
C SER A 206 -4.66 26.25 -20.16
N ILE A 207 -4.89 25.17 -19.42
CA ILE A 207 -4.43 23.81 -19.72
C ILE A 207 -5.59 22.85 -19.42
N PRO A 208 -6.35 22.43 -20.44
CA PRO A 208 -7.38 21.42 -20.27
C PRO A 208 -6.77 20.12 -19.74
N LEU A 209 -7.32 19.59 -18.64
CA LEU A 209 -6.82 18.37 -18.03
C LEU A 209 -7.35 17.14 -18.75
N SER A 210 -6.44 16.22 -19.08
CA SER A 210 -6.83 14.88 -19.48
C SER A 210 -6.93 14.00 -18.23
N LYS A 211 -8.06 13.30 -18.09
CA LYS A 211 -8.27 12.36 -16.99
C LYS A 211 -7.95 10.92 -17.43
N GLN A 212 -7.37 10.16 -16.51
CA GLN A 212 -7.16 8.72 -16.63
C GLN A 212 -8.28 7.98 -15.90
N ASP A 213 -8.99 7.12 -16.62
CA ASP A 213 -9.93 6.16 -16.03
C ASP A 213 -9.16 5.05 -15.30
N LEU A 214 -9.53 4.80 -14.04
CA LEU A 214 -8.98 3.77 -13.17
C LEU A 214 -9.98 2.64 -12.90
N GLY A 215 -11.14 2.66 -13.56
CA GLY A 215 -12.21 1.69 -13.42
C GLY A 215 -13.21 2.05 -12.32
N LEU A 216 -13.92 1.06 -11.81
CA LEU A 216 -14.91 1.24 -10.75
C LEU A 216 -14.31 0.91 -9.39
N ASN A 217 -14.66 1.70 -8.38
CA ASN A 217 -14.33 1.43 -7.00
C ASN A 217 -14.98 0.09 -6.58
N PRO A 218 -14.20 -0.90 -6.14
CA PRO A 218 -14.75 -2.23 -5.85
C PRO A 218 -15.76 -2.27 -4.69
N VAL A 219 -15.74 -1.27 -3.81
CA VAL A 219 -16.64 -1.16 -2.65
C VAL A 219 -17.88 -0.34 -2.97
N THR A 220 -17.72 0.81 -3.64
CA THR A 220 -18.83 1.76 -3.85
C THR A 220 -19.46 1.68 -5.24
N GLY A 221 -18.81 0.99 -6.19
CA GLY A 221 -19.23 0.94 -7.60
C GLY A 221 -19.08 2.26 -8.36
N LYS A 222 -18.56 3.31 -7.72
CA LYS A 222 -18.38 4.62 -8.35
C LYS A 222 -17.15 4.63 -9.28
N PRO A 223 -17.19 5.35 -10.41
CA PRO A 223 -16.01 5.57 -11.24
C PRO A 223 -14.84 6.16 -10.44
N GLN A 224 -13.63 5.73 -10.79
CA GLN A 224 -12.37 6.19 -10.22
C GLN A 224 -11.53 6.81 -11.33
N GLU A 225 -10.97 7.99 -11.06
CA GLU A 225 -10.16 8.70 -12.03
C GLU A 225 -8.99 9.42 -11.36
N THR A 226 -7.96 9.72 -12.15
CA THR A 226 -6.85 10.58 -11.74
C THR A 226 -6.42 11.46 -12.92
N VAL A 227 -5.45 12.35 -12.72
CA VAL A 227 -4.93 13.19 -13.82
C VAL A 227 -3.93 12.38 -14.65
N ASP A 228 -4.15 12.31 -15.97
CA ASP A 228 -3.14 11.84 -16.92
C ASP A 228 -2.22 13.01 -17.28
N TRP A 229 -1.18 13.21 -16.48
CA TRP A 229 -0.22 14.30 -16.72
C TRP A 229 0.51 14.17 -18.06
N LYS A 230 0.75 12.95 -18.53
CA LYS A 230 1.43 12.72 -19.81
C LYS A 230 0.54 13.19 -20.96
N LYS A 231 -0.71 12.73 -20.98
CA LYS A 231 -1.69 13.13 -22.00
C LYS A 231 -2.03 14.62 -21.90
N THR A 232 -2.16 15.16 -20.69
CA THR A 232 -2.38 16.60 -20.45
C THR A 232 -1.27 17.44 -21.08
N VAL A 233 0.00 17.09 -20.84
CA VAL A 233 1.14 17.78 -21.49
C VAL A 233 1.08 17.64 -23.02
N GLN A 234 0.83 16.42 -23.52
CA GLN A 234 0.77 16.18 -24.98
C GLN A 234 -0.35 16.99 -25.66
N GLU A 235 -1.53 17.09 -25.04
CA GLU A 235 -2.65 17.85 -25.56
C GLU A 235 -2.40 19.36 -25.49
N ALA A 236 -1.80 19.85 -24.41
CA ALA A 236 -1.41 21.26 -24.29
C ALA A 236 -0.34 21.66 -25.33
N MET A 237 0.65 20.79 -25.57
CA MET A 237 1.64 21.00 -26.62
C MET A 237 1.01 21.03 -28.01
N LYS A 238 0.08 20.12 -28.31
CA LYS A 238 -0.64 20.08 -29.60
C LYS A 238 -1.49 21.34 -29.83
N LYS A 239 -2.05 21.92 -28.76
CA LYS A 239 -2.83 23.18 -28.83
C LYS A 239 -1.95 24.44 -28.88
N GLY A 240 -0.63 24.31 -28.78
CA GLY A 240 0.29 25.43 -28.76
C GLY A 240 0.23 26.26 -27.48
N THR A 241 -0.22 25.67 -26.36
CA THR A 241 -0.31 26.39 -25.07
C THR A 241 1.08 26.81 -24.59
N PRO A 242 1.40 28.11 -24.51
CA PRO A 242 2.73 28.56 -24.11
C PRO A 242 3.06 28.18 -22.66
N GLY A 243 4.25 27.62 -22.46
CA GLY A 243 4.77 27.28 -21.13
C GLY A 243 4.00 26.17 -20.40
N ALA A 244 3.27 25.30 -21.12
CA ALA A 244 2.40 24.30 -20.49
C ALA A 244 3.16 23.37 -19.53
N THR A 245 4.35 22.90 -19.93
CA THR A 245 5.19 22.01 -19.11
C THR A 245 5.65 22.72 -17.83
N GLU A 246 6.04 23.99 -17.94
CA GLU A 246 6.49 24.82 -16.82
C GLU A 246 5.36 25.09 -15.83
N LYS A 247 4.16 25.43 -16.33
CA LYS A 247 2.96 25.64 -15.53
C LYS A 247 2.54 24.37 -14.79
N ILE A 248 2.50 23.22 -15.47
CA ILE A 248 2.19 21.93 -14.84
C ILE A 248 3.25 21.59 -13.78
N ARG A 249 4.54 21.80 -14.07
CA ARG A 249 5.61 21.56 -13.09
C ARG A 249 5.48 22.47 -11.88
N ALA A 250 5.19 23.76 -12.07
CA ALA A 250 4.97 24.71 -11.00
C ALA A 250 3.79 24.30 -10.11
N PHE A 251 2.67 23.92 -10.71
CA PHE A 251 1.51 23.38 -10.00
C PHE A 251 1.88 22.14 -9.16
N LEU A 252 2.54 21.14 -9.77
CA LEU A 252 2.92 19.91 -9.07
C LEU A 252 3.87 20.21 -7.90
N ASN A 253 4.81 21.13 -8.08
CA ASN A 253 5.69 21.57 -7.01
C ASN A 253 4.86 22.21 -5.88
N GLU A 254 4.05 23.22 -6.17
CA GLU A 254 3.21 23.88 -5.18
C GLU A 254 2.33 22.88 -4.40
N PHE A 255 1.67 21.97 -5.11
CA PHE A 255 0.78 20.97 -4.52
C PHE A 255 1.50 19.99 -3.60
N TYR A 256 2.69 19.49 -4.00
CA TYR A 256 3.42 18.46 -3.26
C TYR A 256 4.54 18.98 -2.36
N THR A 257 4.89 20.26 -2.42
CA THR A 257 6.00 20.84 -1.62
C THR A 257 5.57 21.98 -0.71
N ARG A 258 4.26 22.26 -0.57
CA ARG A 258 3.76 23.22 0.42
C ARG A 258 4.33 22.91 1.81
N GLU A 259 4.80 23.96 2.50
CA GLU A 259 5.40 23.87 3.83
C GLU A 259 4.42 23.32 4.87
N GLY A 260 4.96 22.66 5.90
CA GLY A 260 4.17 22.02 6.97
C GLY A 260 3.74 20.58 6.66
N VAL A 261 2.70 20.12 7.37
CA VAL A 261 2.08 18.80 7.14
C VAL A 261 1.36 18.85 5.79
N ASN A 262 1.85 18.06 4.83
CA ASN A 262 1.29 18.00 3.49
C ASN A 262 0.83 16.57 3.18
N PRO A 263 -0.47 16.25 3.43
CA PRO A 263 -1.02 14.93 3.15
C PRO A 263 -0.86 14.49 1.69
N ALA A 264 -0.90 15.44 0.74
CA ALA A 264 -0.73 15.14 -0.68
C ALA A 264 0.69 14.65 -0.98
N ARG A 265 1.70 15.29 -0.37
CA ARG A 265 3.11 14.86 -0.45
C ARG A 265 3.28 13.46 0.13
N ASP A 266 2.74 13.22 1.33
CA ASP A 266 2.92 11.96 2.05
C ASP A 266 2.24 10.82 1.30
N HIS A 267 1.05 11.06 0.73
CA HIS A 267 0.36 10.10 -0.11
C HIS A 267 1.12 9.81 -1.42
N LEU A 268 1.66 10.85 -2.07
CA LEU A 268 2.50 10.68 -3.27
C LEU A 268 3.75 9.85 -2.98
N GLN A 269 4.37 10.00 -1.80
CA GLN A 269 5.52 9.20 -1.40
C GLN A 269 5.17 7.70 -1.31
N VAL A 270 4.02 7.37 -0.71
CA VAL A 270 3.53 5.98 -0.64
C VAL A 270 3.24 5.41 -2.02
N ILE A 271 2.56 6.16 -2.90
CA ILE A 271 2.33 5.76 -4.30
C ILE A 271 3.66 5.48 -5.02
N LYS A 272 4.65 6.37 -4.86
CA LYS A 272 5.98 6.19 -5.44
C LYS A 272 6.70 4.95 -4.89
N SER A 273 6.52 4.61 -3.61
CA SER A 273 7.09 3.40 -3.01
C SER A 273 6.52 2.13 -3.66
N TYR A 274 5.20 2.04 -3.85
CA TYR A 274 4.59 0.90 -4.56
C TYR A 274 5.01 0.81 -6.03
N LYS A 275 5.15 1.96 -6.72
CA LYS A 275 5.69 1.98 -8.08
C LYS A 275 7.11 1.41 -8.13
N ARG A 276 8.00 1.87 -7.25
CA ARG A 276 9.39 1.38 -7.16
C ARG A 276 9.45 -0.11 -6.87
N VAL A 277 8.59 -0.62 -5.98
CA VAL A 277 8.46 -2.07 -5.72
C VAL A 277 8.06 -2.81 -7.00
N GLY A 278 7.10 -2.30 -7.75
CA GLY A 278 6.70 -2.88 -9.03
C GLY A 278 7.85 -2.99 -10.03
N ASP A 279 8.55 -1.89 -10.25
CA ASP A 279 9.70 -1.83 -11.17
C ASP A 279 10.81 -2.80 -10.72
N ARG A 280 11.09 -2.87 -9.41
CA ARG A 280 12.09 -3.77 -8.84
C ARG A 280 11.70 -5.24 -8.97
N ASN A 281 10.46 -5.61 -8.67
CA ASN A 281 10.00 -7.00 -8.77
C ASN A 281 10.09 -7.48 -10.22
N GLN A 282 9.68 -6.66 -11.19
CA GLN A 282 9.84 -6.97 -12.61
C GLN A 282 11.31 -7.16 -13.00
N SER A 283 12.21 -6.30 -12.53
CA SER A 283 13.65 -6.44 -12.80
C SER A 283 14.28 -7.64 -12.10
N CYS A 284 13.86 -7.98 -10.88
CA CYS A 284 14.48 -9.05 -10.09
C CYS A 284 14.00 -10.45 -10.46
N ARG A 285 12.84 -10.57 -11.11
CA ARG A 285 12.17 -11.86 -11.39
C ARG A 285 12.03 -12.16 -12.88
N ARG A 286 12.56 -11.28 -13.75
CA ARG A 286 12.81 -11.55 -15.17
C ARG A 286 14.08 -12.39 -15.30
N SER A 287 13.96 -13.67 -14.96
CA SER A 287 14.95 -14.72 -15.21
C SER A 287 14.22 -16.05 -15.23
#